data_AF-A0A1Y2CG64-F1
#
_entry.id   AF-A0A1Y2CG64-F1
#
_cell.length_a   1.000
_cell.length_b   1.000
_cell.length_c   1.000
_cell.angle_alpha   90.00
_cell.angle_beta   90.00
_cell.angle_gamma   90.00
#
_symmetry.space_group_name_H-M   'P 1'
#
loop_
_entity.id
_entity.type
_entity.pdbx_description
1 polymer ?
#
loop_
_entity_poly.entity_id
_entity_poly.type
_entity_poly.pdbx_seq_one_letter_code
_entity_poly.pdbx_strand_id
1 'polypeptide(L)'
;MKFNYITILFTLLLVSTKVFGLGYHCSKHVVIKHGDRCKDMTNGFSEDKDYYITSVDLYRFNPTLNCSNLKRGQKVCVEVNPDYYDKDNNYESLIIEKKYKSCENLASKLKTTLTILKNVNPDVKFICSNFKKMTGEIINYRKDGKYTTIFKNSKRVNIK
;
A
#
# COMPACT_ATOMS: atom_id res chain seq x y z
N MET A 1 56.45 0.01 -20.35
CA MET A 1 55.37 -1.00 -20.30
C MET A 1 54.47 -0.65 -19.13
N LYS A 2 53.23 -0.22 -19.40
CA LYS A 2 51.97 -0.92 -19.04
C LYS A 2 51.86 -1.15 -17.51
N PHE A 3 50.97 -0.53 -16.74
CA PHE A 3 49.51 -0.43 -16.94
C PHE A 3 48.95 0.76 -16.15
N ASN A 4 48.34 1.72 -16.87
CA ASN A 4 47.14 2.40 -16.39
C ASN A 4 45.98 1.39 -16.40
N TYR A 5 44.98 1.57 -15.54
CA TYR A 5 43.66 0.89 -15.42
C TYR A 5 43.41 0.34 -14.01
N ILE A 6 43.33 1.23 -13.01
CA ILE A 6 42.51 1.00 -11.81
C ILE A 6 41.56 2.20 -11.67
N THR A 7 40.82 2.44 -12.74
CA THR A 7 39.60 3.23 -12.72
C THR A 7 38.54 2.31 -13.29
N ILE A 8 37.40 2.21 -12.59
CA ILE A 8 36.21 1.41 -12.94
C ILE A 8 36.21 -0.03 -12.38
N LEU A 9 35.97 -0.20 -11.06
CA LEU A 9 35.14 -1.33 -10.58
C LEU A 9 34.60 -1.18 -9.13
N PHE A 10 34.20 0.02 -8.71
CA PHE A 10 33.33 0.16 -7.52
C PHE A 10 32.16 1.13 -7.78
N THR A 11 31.72 1.19 -9.04
CA THR A 11 30.37 1.66 -9.35
C THR A 11 29.36 0.57 -8.99
N LEU A 12 28.42 0.92 -8.14
CA LEU A 12 27.12 0.24 -7.96
C LEU A 12 27.13 -1.10 -7.21
N LEU A 13 27.57 -1.07 -5.95
CA LEU A 13 26.88 -1.83 -4.89
C LEU A 13 26.06 -0.85 -4.04
N LEU A 14 25.19 -0.07 -4.70
CA LEU A 14 23.88 0.19 -4.11
C LEU A 14 23.19 -1.17 -4.10
N VAL A 15 23.51 -1.98 -3.08
CA VAL A 15 22.64 -3.06 -2.65
C VAL A 15 21.33 -2.36 -2.41
N SER A 16 20.46 -2.42 -3.41
CA SER A 16 19.04 -2.20 -3.20
C SER A 16 18.65 -3.38 -2.34
N THR A 17 18.90 -3.26 -1.03
CA THR A 17 18.09 -3.94 -0.05
C THR A 17 16.71 -3.38 -0.35
N LYS A 18 15.99 -4.04 -1.24
CA LYS A 18 14.54 -4.02 -1.23
C LYS A 18 14.25 -4.52 0.17
N VAL A 19 14.13 -3.57 1.10
CA VAL A 19 13.58 -3.83 2.41
C VAL A 19 12.18 -4.28 2.05
N PHE A 20 11.99 -5.59 1.88
CA PHE A 20 10.69 -6.24 1.76
C PHE A 20 10.10 -6.17 3.14
N GLY A 21 9.79 -4.95 3.50
CA GLY A 21 9.19 -4.63 4.74
C GLY A 21 7.70 -4.84 4.53
N LEU A 22 7.20 -5.72 5.36
CA LEU A 22 5.90 -6.30 5.19
C LEU A 22 4.82 -5.46 5.88
N GLY A 23 3.65 -5.34 5.23
CA GLY A 23 2.43 -4.71 5.72
C GLY A 23 1.51 -5.72 6.43
N TYR A 24 0.19 -5.56 6.29
CA TYR A 24 -0.81 -6.39 7.00
C TYR A 24 -0.62 -7.91 6.81
N HIS A 25 -0.75 -8.67 7.89
CA HIS A 25 -0.81 -10.13 7.88
C HIS A 25 -2.23 -10.56 7.52
N CYS A 26 -2.38 -11.16 6.35
CA CYS A 26 -3.66 -11.56 5.83
C CYS A 26 -4.11 -12.92 6.40
N SER A 27 -5.35 -13.02 6.86
CA SER A 27 -5.98 -14.29 7.23
C SER A 27 -6.77 -14.90 6.06
N LYS A 28 -7.49 -14.08 5.28
CA LYS A 28 -8.24 -14.52 4.08
C LYS A 28 -7.96 -13.63 2.88
N HIS A 29 -7.74 -14.25 1.72
CA HIS A 29 -7.50 -13.53 0.48
C HIS A 29 -8.33 -14.07 -0.68
N VAL A 30 -8.62 -13.20 -1.63
CA VAL A 30 -9.15 -13.59 -2.94
C VAL A 30 -8.01 -13.59 -3.97
N VAL A 31 -8.23 -14.30 -5.08
CA VAL A 31 -7.34 -14.29 -6.24
C VAL A 31 -8.13 -13.75 -7.43
N ILE A 32 -7.69 -12.60 -7.93
CA ILE A 32 -8.36 -11.87 -9.01
C ILE A 32 -8.44 -12.73 -10.29
N LYS A 33 -9.65 -12.84 -10.83
CA LYS A 33 -9.99 -13.40 -12.14
C LYS A 33 -10.27 -12.27 -13.14
N HIS A 34 -10.45 -12.66 -14.40
CA HIS A 34 -10.82 -11.71 -15.45
C HIS A 34 -12.23 -11.16 -15.19
N GLY A 35 -12.37 -9.83 -15.22
CA GLY A 35 -13.65 -9.14 -15.01
C GLY A 35 -13.96 -8.77 -13.55
N ASP A 36 -13.20 -9.30 -12.59
CA ASP A 36 -13.34 -8.93 -11.17
C ASP A 36 -13.03 -7.44 -10.98
N ARG A 37 -13.78 -6.80 -10.08
CA ARG A 37 -13.62 -5.39 -9.71
C ARG A 37 -13.55 -5.29 -8.19
N CYS A 38 -12.95 -4.21 -7.68
CA CYS A 38 -12.88 -4.02 -6.24
C CYS A 38 -14.25 -3.97 -5.56
N LYS A 39 -15.25 -3.39 -6.23
CA LYS A 39 -16.61 -3.35 -5.71
C LYS A 39 -17.23 -4.73 -5.52
N ASP A 40 -16.78 -5.74 -6.25
CA ASP A 40 -17.28 -7.11 -6.10
C ASP A 40 -16.79 -7.74 -4.78
N MET A 41 -15.68 -7.24 -4.22
CA MET A 41 -15.19 -7.60 -2.87
C MET A 41 -15.88 -6.82 -1.74
N THR A 42 -16.42 -5.63 -2.02
CA THR A 42 -16.91 -4.67 -1.01
C THR A 42 -18.41 -4.42 -1.10
N ASN A 43 -19.18 -5.26 -1.78
CA ASN A 43 -20.61 -5.07 -2.04
C ASN A 43 -21.52 -5.32 -0.82
N GLY A 44 -20.99 -5.24 0.40
CA GLY A 44 -21.76 -5.42 1.64
C GLY A 44 -21.67 -6.83 2.22
N PHE A 45 -22.41 -7.04 3.30
CA PHE A 45 -22.54 -8.35 3.94
C PHE A 45 -23.44 -9.25 3.10
N SER A 46 -23.04 -10.52 2.96
CA SER A 46 -23.83 -11.56 2.31
C SER A 46 -23.51 -12.87 3.00
N GLU A 47 -24.52 -13.66 3.35
CA GLU A 47 -24.36 -14.97 4.00
C GLU A 47 -23.55 -15.94 3.13
N ASP A 48 -23.56 -15.71 1.82
CA ASP A 48 -22.77 -16.47 0.89
C ASP A 48 -21.26 -16.14 0.95
N LYS A 49 -20.86 -14.99 1.48
CA LYS A 49 -19.45 -14.59 1.52
C LYS A 49 -18.77 -15.09 2.77
N ASP A 50 -17.63 -15.75 2.57
CA ASP A 50 -16.74 -16.18 3.66
C ASP A 50 -16.03 -15.00 4.37
N TYR A 51 -16.33 -13.75 4.01
CA TYR A 51 -15.73 -12.53 4.53
C TYR A 51 -16.65 -11.32 4.34
N TYR A 52 -16.40 -10.27 5.12
CA TYR A 52 -16.98 -8.95 4.94
C TYR A 52 -15.86 -7.91 5.04
N ILE A 53 -15.81 -6.98 4.08
CA ILE A 53 -14.81 -5.93 4.06
C ILE A 53 -15.38 -4.64 3.46
N THR A 54 -15.07 -3.51 4.08
CA THR A 54 -15.43 -2.18 3.57
C THR A 54 -14.43 -1.73 2.50
N SER A 55 -14.78 -0.75 1.68
CA SER A 55 -13.82 -0.15 0.73
C SER A 55 -12.61 0.46 1.45
N VAL A 56 -12.83 1.09 2.61
CA VAL A 56 -11.77 1.69 3.44
C VAL A 56 -10.79 0.62 3.89
N ASP A 57 -11.29 -0.48 4.45
CA ASP A 57 -10.45 -1.58 4.93
C ASP A 57 -9.75 -2.31 3.78
N LEU A 58 -10.41 -2.46 2.63
CA LEU A 58 -9.80 -3.06 1.44
C LEU A 58 -8.52 -2.32 1.03
N TYR A 59 -8.58 -0.99 0.96
CA TYR A 59 -7.42 -0.16 0.61
C TYR A 59 -6.37 -0.14 1.72
N ARG A 60 -6.80 -0.11 2.99
CA ARG A 60 -5.89 -0.14 4.13
C ARG A 60 -5.13 -1.47 4.25
N PHE A 61 -5.80 -2.60 4.04
CA PHE A 61 -5.18 -3.93 4.05
C PHE A 61 -4.34 -4.20 2.82
N ASN A 62 -4.61 -3.50 1.72
CA ASN A 62 -3.88 -3.63 0.46
C ASN A 62 -3.41 -2.25 -0.06
N PRO A 63 -2.49 -1.55 0.63
CA PRO A 63 -2.14 -0.19 0.23
C PRO A 63 -1.55 -0.08 -1.18
N THR A 64 -1.00 -1.16 -1.74
CA THR A 64 -0.49 -1.22 -3.11
C THR A 64 -1.55 -1.52 -4.17
N LEU A 65 -2.81 -1.75 -3.79
CA LEU A 65 -3.91 -2.11 -4.68
C LEU A 65 -4.27 -0.93 -5.60
N ASN A 66 -4.42 -1.23 -6.89
CA ASN A 66 -4.96 -0.29 -7.87
C ASN A 66 -6.22 -0.90 -8.49
N CYS A 67 -7.39 -0.47 -8.02
CA CYS A 67 -8.68 -0.99 -8.46
C CYS A 67 -9.00 -0.68 -9.93
N SER A 68 -8.34 0.31 -10.54
CA SER A 68 -8.46 0.60 -11.98
C SER A 68 -7.56 -0.29 -12.85
N ASN A 69 -6.68 -1.08 -12.24
CA ASN A 69 -5.74 -1.96 -12.94
C ASN A 69 -5.49 -3.25 -12.15
N LEU A 70 -6.57 -4.00 -11.89
CA LEU A 70 -6.48 -5.30 -11.25
C LEU A 70 -5.83 -6.32 -12.19
N LYS A 71 -4.87 -7.09 -11.67
CA LYS A 71 -4.14 -8.09 -12.46
C LYS A 71 -4.69 -9.49 -12.18
N ARG A 72 -4.96 -10.27 -13.23
CA ARG A 72 -5.30 -11.69 -13.07
C ARG A 72 -4.23 -12.41 -12.24
N GLY A 73 -4.65 -13.21 -11.28
CA GLY A 73 -3.77 -13.93 -10.36
C GLY A 73 -3.27 -13.10 -9.17
N GLN A 74 -3.54 -11.79 -9.14
CA GLN A 74 -3.20 -10.95 -8.00
C GLN A 74 -3.97 -11.43 -6.76
N LYS A 75 -3.28 -11.51 -5.63
CA LYS A 75 -3.91 -11.73 -4.32
C LYS A 75 -4.36 -10.40 -3.74
N VAL A 76 -5.56 -10.38 -3.19
CA VAL A 76 -6.10 -9.24 -2.45
C VAL A 76 -6.59 -9.73 -1.10
N CYS A 77 -6.10 -9.10 -0.05
CA CYS A 77 -6.47 -9.43 1.31
C CYS A 77 -7.85 -8.88 1.63
N VAL A 78 -8.71 -9.73 2.16
CA VAL A 78 -10.09 -9.38 2.51
C VAL A 78 -10.39 -9.58 3.99
N GLU A 79 -9.44 -10.14 4.74
CA GLU A 79 -9.50 -10.27 6.18
C GLU A 79 -8.06 -10.36 6.73
N VAL A 80 -7.78 -9.67 7.82
CA VAL A 80 -6.46 -9.64 8.46
C VAL A 80 -6.42 -10.57 9.67
N ASN A 81 -5.22 -11.04 10.03
CA ASN A 81 -5.01 -11.84 11.22
C ASN A 81 -4.95 -10.91 12.46
N PRO A 82 -5.88 -11.07 13.44
CA PRO A 82 -5.92 -10.24 14.63
C PRO A 82 -4.68 -10.35 15.53
N ASP A 83 -3.97 -11.48 15.49
CA ASP A 83 -2.75 -11.70 16.29
C ASP A 83 -1.62 -10.71 15.94
N TYR A 84 -1.72 -10.05 14.78
CA TYR A 84 -0.73 -9.10 14.28
C TYR A 84 -1.22 -7.65 14.34
N TYR A 85 -2.39 -7.37 14.95
CA TYR A 85 -3.03 -6.05 14.89
C TYR A 85 -2.07 -4.91 15.29
N ASP A 86 -1.40 -5.02 16.43
CA ASP A 86 -0.49 -3.96 16.92
C ASP A 86 0.70 -3.75 15.98
N LYS A 87 1.24 -4.84 15.42
CA LYS A 87 2.37 -4.80 14.50
C LYS A 87 1.99 -4.20 13.14
N ASP A 88 0.78 -4.50 12.68
CA ASP A 88 0.30 -4.10 11.36
C ASP A 88 -0.20 -2.65 11.34
N ASN A 89 -0.66 -2.14 12.48
CA ASN A 89 -1.18 -0.79 12.66
C ASN A 89 -0.13 0.22 13.16
N ASN A 90 1.14 0.07 12.77
CA ASN A 90 2.24 0.96 13.15
C ASN A 90 2.30 2.26 12.33
N TYR A 91 1.15 2.89 12.10
CA TYR A 91 1.06 4.16 11.38
C TYR A 91 1.46 5.33 12.26
N GLU A 92 2.02 6.35 11.62
CA GLU A 92 2.25 7.66 12.18
C GLU A 92 1.43 8.71 11.47
N SER A 93 1.08 9.76 12.19
CA SER A 93 0.34 10.89 11.65
C SER A 93 1.28 12.07 11.33
N LEU A 94 0.97 12.79 10.26
CA LEU A 94 1.65 14.00 9.83
C LEU A 94 0.63 15.05 9.42
N ILE A 95 0.85 16.29 9.85
CA ILE A 95 0.10 17.45 9.36
C ILE A 95 0.75 17.94 8.07
N ILE A 96 -0.04 18.13 7.02
CA ILE A 96 0.47 18.67 5.75
C ILE A 96 0.80 20.16 5.95
N GLU A 97 2.09 20.48 5.92
CA GLU A 97 2.60 21.85 6.04
C GLU A 97 2.88 22.49 4.68
N LYS A 98 3.02 23.82 4.66
CA LYS A 98 3.37 24.63 3.48
C LYS A 98 4.73 24.27 2.85
N LYS A 99 5.62 23.57 3.58
CA LYS A 99 6.94 23.14 3.06
C LYS A 99 6.84 22.08 1.96
N TYR A 100 5.74 21.33 1.91
CA TYR A 100 5.48 20.37 0.85
C TYR A 100 4.94 21.09 -0.39
N LYS A 101 5.46 20.75 -1.57
CA LYS A 101 5.15 21.49 -2.82
C LYS A 101 4.09 20.82 -3.69
N SER A 102 3.97 19.51 -3.62
CA SER A 102 3.01 18.70 -4.39
C SER A 102 2.76 17.36 -3.70
N CYS A 103 1.76 16.63 -4.19
CA CYS A 103 1.48 15.26 -3.74
C CYS A 103 2.68 14.31 -3.94
N GLU A 104 3.39 14.44 -5.05
CA GLU A 104 4.56 13.62 -5.39
C GLU A 104 5.74 13.96 -4.47
N ASN A 105 5.95 15.25 -4.21
CA ASN A 105 6.97 15.70 -3.26
C ASN A 105 6.69 15.17 -1.84
N LEU A 106 5.43 15.22 -1.40
CA LEU A 106 5.00 14.67 -0.11
C LEU A 106 5.21 13.14 -0.06
N ALA A 107 4.69 12.40 -1.03
CA ALA A 107 4.84 10.95 -1.09
C ALA A 107 6.31 10.51 -1.13
N SER A 108 7.15 11.21 -1.90
CA SER A 108 8.60 10.96 -1.97
C SER A 108 9.29 11.20 -0.63
N LYS A 109 8.96 12.30 0.07
CA LYS A 109 9.49 12.57 1.42
C LYS A 109 9.09 11.52 2.43
N LEU A 110 7.88 10.98 2.31
CA LEU A 110 7.37 9.88 3.13
C LEU A 110 7.80 8.49 2.64
N LYS A 111 8.72 8.41 1.66
CA LYS A 111 9.25 7.16 1.08
C LYS A 111 8.14 6.20 0.62
N THR A 112 7.09 6.75 0.01
CA THR A 112 5.94 5.99 -0.48
C THR A 112 5.50 6.50 -1.85
N THR A 113 4.44 5.92 -2.40
CA THR A 113 3.81 6.37 -3.65
C THR A 113 2.52 7.14 -3.36
N LEU A 114 2.09 7.96 -4.31
CA LEU A 114 0.80 8.67 -4.18
C LEU A 114 -0.38 7.69 -4.07
N THR A 115 -0.34 6.56 -4.76
CA THR A 115 -1.38 5.52 -4.65
C THR A 115 -1.46 4.96 -3.24
N ILE A 116 -0.33 4.57 -2.65
CA ILE A 116 -0.30 4.08 -1.27
C ILE A 116 -0.80 5.15 -0.31
N LEU A 117 -0.32 6.39 -0.47
CA LEU A 117 -0.70 7.48 0.43
C LEU A 117 -2.20 7.76 0.40
N LYS A 118 -2.84 7.69 -0.78
CA LYS A 118 -4.30 7.78 -0.93
C LYS A 118 -5.02 6.59 -0.30
N ASN A 119 -4.54 5.38 -0.54
CA ASN A 119 -5.16 4.15 -0.04
C ASN A 119 -5.14 4.04 1.50
N VAL A 120 -4.09 4.56 2.13
CA VAL A 120 -3.97 4.62 3.61
C VAL A 120 -4.82 5.74 4.21
N ASN A 121 -5.20 6.74 3.41
CA ASN A 121 -5.92 7.94 3.85
C ASN A 121 -7.21 8.12 3.04
N PRO A 122 -8.14 7.15 3.04
CA PRO A 122 -9.33 7.21 2.21
C PRO A 122 -10.28 8.36 2.57
N ASP A 123 -10.23 8.85 3.82
CA ASP A 123 -11.03 9.97 4.29
C ASP A 123 -10.46 11.34 3.89
N VAL A 124 -9.20 11.39 3.46
CA VAL A 124 -8.54 12.63 3.04
C VAL A 124 -8.71 12.82 1.55
N LYS A 125 -9.30 13.96 1.15
CA LYS A 125 -9.43 14.31 -0.26
C LYS A 125 -8.12 14.84 -0.82
N PHE A 126 -7.39 13.99 -1.56
CA PHE A 126 -6.15 14.40 -2.24
C PHE A 126 -6.42 15.27 -3.47
N ILE A 127 -6.31 16.61 -3.32
CA ILE A 127 -6.48 17.59 -4.41
C ILE A 127 -5.11 17.98 -4.97
N CYS A 128 -4.46 17.07 -5.69
CA CYS A 128 -3.08 17.28 -6.16
C CYS A 128 -2.93 18.44 -7.16
N SER A 129 -3.99 18.80 -7.90
CA SER A 129 -4.02 19.98 -8.77
C SER A 129 -3.99 21.31 -8.00
N ASN A 130 -4.39 21.30 -6.72
CA ASN A 130 -4.35 22.46 -5.84
C ASN A 130 -3.90 22.04 -4.44
N PHE A 131 -2.67 21.53 -4.38
CA PHE A 131 -2.08 20.95 -3.18
C PHE A 131 -2.14 21.86 -1.95
N LYS A 132 -2.07 23.19 -2.15
CA LYS A 132 -2.16 24.18 -1.05
C LYS A 132 -3.43 24.04 -0.22
N LYS A 133 -4.55 23.60 -0.82
CA LYS A 133 -5.83 23.37 -0.12
C LYS A 133 -5.77 22.22 0.89
N MET A 134 -4.75 21.37 0.82
CA MET A 134 -4.55 20.27 1.76
C MET A 134 -3.71 20.66 2.98
N THR A 135 -3.24 21.92 3.06
CA THR A 135 -2.46 22.38 4.23
C THR A 135 -3.32 22.27 5.49
N GLY A 136 -2.80 21.62 6.53
CA GLY A 136 -3.51 21.38 7.79
C GLY A 136 -4.20 20.02 7.88
N GLU A 137 -4.37 19.31 6.77
CA GLU A 137 -4.90 17.93 6.78
C GLU A 137 -3.94 17.00 7.53
N ILE A 138 -4.50 16.06 8.28
CA ILE A 138 -3.75 15.01 8.96
C ILE A 138 -3.78 13.77 8.08
N ILE A 139 -2.60 13.23 7.80
CA ILE A 139 -2.45 11.97 7.05
C ILE A 139 -1.65 10.96 7.85
N ASN A 140 -1.99 9.70 7.66
CA ASN A 140 -1.29 8.54 8.17
C ASN A 140 -0.29 8.00 7.15
N TYR A 141 0.86 7.56 7.63
CA TYR A 141 1.90 6.91 6.84
C TYR A 141 2.72 5.98 7.73
N ARG A 142 3.44 5.04 7.13
CA ARG A 142 4.41 4.20 7.85
C ARG A 142 5.83 4.72 7.61
N LYS A 143 6.54 5.10 8.67
CA LYS A 143 7.96 5.52 8.60
C LYS A 143 8.86 4.43 8.01
N ASP A 144 8.50 3.17 8.23
CA ASP A 144 9.25 2.00 7.77
C ASP A 144 9.09 1.75 6.25
N GLY A 145 8.16 2.43 5.57
CA GLY A 145 7.88 2.28 4.14
C GLY A 145 7.23 0.93 3.77
N LYS A 146 6.71 0.19 4.76
CA LYS A 146 6.32 -1.22 4.61
C LYS A 146 4.83 -1.38 4.32
N TYR A 147 4.47 -1.42 3.05
CA TYR A 147 3.06 -1.42 2.63
C TYR A 147 2.59 -2.71 1.94
N THR A 148 3.48 -3.69 1.74
CA THR A 148 3.14 -4.92 1.01
C THR A 148 2.46 -5.92 1.91
N THR A 149 1.20 -6.24 1.64
CA THR A 149 0.42 -7.24 2.37
C THR A 149 1.08 -8.62 2.37
N ILE A 150 1.00 -9.31 3.51
CA ILE A 150 1.60 -10.63 3.75
C ILE A 150 0.51 -11.69 3.64
N PHE A 151 0.71 -12.64 2.75
CA PHE A 151 -0.25 -13.73 2.52
C PHE A 151 0.17 -15.06 3.15
N LYS A 152 1.21 -15.06 4.00
CA LYS A 152 1.68 -16.27 4.69
C LYS A 152 0.55 -16.84 5.54
N ASN A 153 0.21 -18.11 5.31
CA ASN A 153 -0.87 -18.85 5.98
C ASN A 153 -2.30 -18.31 5.72
N SER A 154 -2.48 -17.40 4.76
CA SER A 154 -3.82 -16.90 4.43
C SER A 154 -4.66 -17.96 3.67
N LYS A 155 -5.94 -18.09 4.03
CA LYS A 155 -6.91 -18.96 3.35
C LYS A 155 -7.46 -18.28 2.11
N ARG A 156 -7.52 -19.00 0.98
CA ARG A 156 -8.17 -18.50 -0.23
C ARG A 156 -9.70 -18.56 -0.07
N VAL A 157 -10.38 -17.49 -0.43
CA VAL A 157 -11.84 -17.38 -0.52
C VAL A 157 -12.26 -16.85 -1.90
N ASN A 158 -13.55 -16.90 -2.22
CA ASN A 158 -14.09 -16.48 -3.52
C ASN A 158 -14.74 -15.10 -3.45
N ILE A 159 -14.56 -14.31 -4.51
CA ILE A 159 -15.41 -13.16 -4.80
C ILE A 159 -16.73 -13.75 -5.32
N LYS A 160 -17.77 -13.77 -4.49
CA LYS A 160 -19.12 -14.11 -4.92
C LYS A 160 -19.85 -12.85 -5.38
#